data_AF-A0A7V4CN66-F1
#
_entry.id   AF-A0A7V4CN66-F1
#
_cell.length_a   1.000
_cell.length_b   1.000
_cell.length_c   1.000
_cell.angle_alpha   90.00
_cell.angle_beta   90.00
_cell.angle_gamma   90.00
#
_symmetry.space_group_name_H-M   'P 1'
#
loop_
_entity.id
_entity.type
_entity.pdbx_description
1 polymer ?
#
loop_
_entity_poly.entity_id
_entity_poly.type
_entity_poly.pdbx_seq_one_letter_code
_entity_poly.pdbx_strand_id
1 'polypeptide(L)' 'MIVLGIETSCDETSIALVENNKVIANLVYSQILTHKKFGGVVPE' A
#
# COMPACT_ATOMS: atom_id res chain seq x y z
N MET A 1 -10.53 18.23 -7.82
CA MET A 1 -10.68 16.87 -8.38
C MET A 1 -9.99 15.95 -7.42
N ILE A 2 -10.70 14.97 -6.89
CA ILE A 2 -10.14 13.97 -5.97
C ILE A 2 -9.78 12.74 -6.80
N VAL A 3 -8.55 12.27 -6.67
CA VAL A 3 -8.05 11.03 -7.29
C VAL A 3 -7.91 9.97 -6.21
N LEU A 4 -8.44 8.78 -6.48
CA LEU A 4 -8.26 7.58 -5.66
C LEU A 4 -7.10 6.75 -6.23
N GLY A 5 -6.02 6.60 -5.46
CA GLY A 5 -4.92 5.69 -5.77
C GLY A 5 -5.09 4.35 -5.06
N ILE A 6 -4.78 3.25 -5.75
CA ILE A 6 -4.74 1.89 -5.22
C ILE A 6 -3.38 1.32 -5.59
N GLU A 7 -2.69 0.70 -4.64
CA GLU A 7 -1.36 0.13 -4.83
C GLU A 7 -1.28 -1.26 -4.18
N THR A 8 -0.92 -2.26 -4.99
CA THR A 8 -0.91 -3.69 -4.66
C THR A 8 0.20 -4.45 -5.43
N SER A 9 1.33 -3.82 -5.74
CA SER A 9 2.38 -4.41 -6.59
C SER A 9 3.30 -5.41 -5.89
N CYS A 10 3.45 -5.31 -4.56
CA CYS A 10 4.36 -6.15 -3.78
C CYS A 10 3.67 -6.65 -2.49
N ASP A 11 4.13 -6.25 -1.31
CA ASP A 11 3.67 -6.77 -0.02
C ASP A 11 2.83 -5.78 0.79
N GLU A 12 2.55 -4.60 0.24
CA GLU A 12 1.57 -3.67 0.76
C GLU A 12 0.25 -3.70 -0.03
N THR A 13 -0.84 -3.51 0.70
CA THR A 13 -2.11 -3.07 0.14
C THR A 13 -2.38 -1.66 0.64
N SER A 14 -2.48 -0.68 -0.26
CA SER A 14 -2.68 0.71 0.14
C SER A 14 -3.69 1.46 -0.72
N ILE A 15 -4.26 2.49 -0.11
CA ILE A 15 -5.24 3.39 -0.71
C ILE A 15 -4.87 4.83 -0.33
N ALA A 16 -4.89 5.74 -1.30
CA ALA A 16 -4.67 7.16 -1.07
C ALA A 16 -5.73 8.03 -1.76
N LEU A 17 -6.10 9.14 -1.12
CA LEU A 17 -6.87 10.22 -1.73
C LEU A 17 -5.93 11.40 -1.99
N VAL A 18 -5.90 11.88 -3.23
CA VAL A 18 -5.07 13.02 -3.66
C VAL A 18 -5.97 14.11 -4.25
N GLU A 19 -5.76 15.35 -3.82
CA GLU A 19 -6.39 16.53 -4.42
C GLU A 19 -5.36 17.63 -4.58
N ASN A 20 -5.34 18.26 -5.76
CA ASN A 20 -4.42 19.37 -6.08
C ASN A 20 -2.95 19.06 -5.74
N ASN A 21 -2.49 17.85 -6.10
CA ASN A 21 -1.14 17.34 -5.82
C ASN A 21 -0.80 17.22 -4.32
N LYS A 22 -1.81 17.15 -3.44
CA LYS A 22 -1.64 16.90 -2.00
C LYS A 22 -2.34 15.62 -1.59
N VAL A 23 -1.70 14.85 -0.72
CA VAL A 23 -2.30 13.67 -0.09
C VAL A 23 -3.23 14.15 1.02
N ILE A 24 -4.50 13.73 0.94
CA ILE A 24 -5.55 14.07 1.90
C ILE A 24 -5.79 12.92 2.89
N ALA A 25 -5.66 11.69 2.40
CA ALA A 25 -5.75 10.48 3.20
C ALA A 25 -4.82 9.42 2.60
N ASN A 26 -4.22 8.60 3.46
CA ASN A 26 -3.40 7.47 3.07
C ASN A 26 -3.55 6.36 4.11
N LEU A 27 -3.86 5.14 3.66
CA LEU A 27 -3.94 3.94 4.48
C LEU A 27 -3.07 2.87 3.84
N VAL A 28 -2.24 2.23 4.67
CA VAL A 28 -1.32 1.18 4.25
C VAL A 28 -1.50 -0.02 5.18
N TYR A 29 -1.70 -1.18 4.59
CA TYR A 29 -1.61 -2.46 5.25
C TYR A 29 -0.38 -3.20 4.72
N SER A 30 0.52 -3.62 5.61
CA SER A 30 1.77 -4.30 5.24
C SER A 30 1.74 -5.77 5.62
N GLN A 31 2.19 -6.62 4.71
CA GLN A 31 2.34 -8.07 4.92
C GLN A 31 3.71 -8.46 5.49
N ILE A 32 4.56 -7.51 5.90
CA ILE A 32 5.90 -7.78 6.45
C ILE A 32 5.87 -8.85 7.54
N LEU A 33 4.90 -8.81 8.46
CA LEU A 33 4.80 -9.81 9.54
C LEU A 33 4.51 -11.22 9.01
N THR A 34 3.75 -11.33 7.92
CA THR A 34 3.45 -12.60 7.24
C THR A 34 4.69 -13.17 6.56
N HIS A 35 5.47 -12.31 5.91
CA HIS A 35 6.67 -12.69 5.13
C HIS A 35 7.90 -12.90 6.01
N LYS A 36 7.95 -12.29 7.21
CA LYS A 36 9.08 -12.36 8.14
C LYS A 36 9.56 -13.78 8.44
N LYS A 37 8.64 -14.76 8.52
CA LYS A 37 8.98 -16.18 8.79
C LYS A 37 9.78 -16.84 7.65
N PHE A 38 9.78 -16.26 6.46
CA PHE A 38 10.43 -16.81 5.28
C PHE A 38 11.74 -16.07 4.91
N GLY A 39 12.10 -15.02 5.66
CA GLY A 39 13.33 -14.26 5.42
C GLY A 39 13.27 -13.31 4.22
N GLY A 40 12.09 -13.11 3.62
CA GLY A 40 11.87 -12.23 2.48
C GLY A 40 10.41 -12.27 2.02
N VAL A 41 10.04 -11.37 1.11
CA VAL A 41 8.71 -11.38 0.47
C VAL A 41 8.53 -12.71 -0.24
N VAL A 42 7.44 -13.40 0.08
CA VAL A 42 7.05 -14.62 -0.63
C VAL A 42 6.00 -14.22 -1.66
N PRO A 43 6.26 -14.43 -2.97
CA PRO A 43 5.26 -14.23 -4.00
C PRO A 43 4.01 -15.07 -3.72
N GLU A 44 2.87 -14.47 -4.01
CA GLU A 44 1.54 -15.10 -3.91
C GLU A 44 1.39 -16.29 -4.87
#